data_AF-A0A8S2RDL3-F1
#
_entry.id   AF-A0A8S2RDL3-F1
#
_cell.length_a   1.000
_cell.length_b   1.000
_cell.length_c   1.000
_cell.angle_alpha   90.00
_cell.angle_beta   90.00
_cell.angle_gamma   90.00
#
_symmetry.space_group_name_H-M   'P 1'
#
loop_
_entity.id
_entity.type
_entity.pdbx_description
1 polymer ?
#
loop_
_entity_poly.entity_id
_entity_poly.type
_entity_poly.pdbx_seq_one_letter_code
_entity_poly.pdbx_strand_id
1 'polypeptide(L)'
;KLRELAGGKTVTIQDSLSAYLILTLNTHCYRNDERQCIQRANTVVNFRGVSNSIASVGQVSNAIFMMLSENFEDRSSLGSIAKTIRQSITKSRDPKFLVTWLATANGLMRKIVHENRTVNWGQFPNEIIINS
;
A
#
# COMPACT_ATOMS: atom_id res chain seq x y z
N LYS A 1 3.31 -2.57 -23.54
CA LYS A 1 4.60 -3.22 -23.19
C LYS A 1 4.83 -3.41 -21.70
N LEU A 2 5.14 -2.39 -20.87
CA LEU A 2 5.43 -2.61 -19.43
C LEU A 2 4.27 -3.32 -18.69
N ARG A 3 3.05 -2.83 -18.87
CA ARG A 3 1.85 -3.44 -18.26
C ARG A 3 1.64 -4.89 -18.68
N GLU A 4 1.95 -5.25 -19.93
CA GLU A 4 1.84 -6.63 -20.41
C GLU A 4 2.83 -7.54 -19.68
N LEU A 5 4.07 -7.08 -19.47
CA LEU A 5 5.09 -7.81 -18.71
C LEU A 5 4.75 -7.95 -17.22
N ALA A 6 4.01 -7.00 -16.66
CA ALA A 6 3.63 -6.97 -15.24
C ALA A 6 2.38 -7.79 -14.90
N GLY A 7 1.68 -8.39 -15.88
CA GLY A 7 0.43 -9.14 -15.66
C GLY A 7 -0.72 -8.75 -16.59
N GLY A 8 -0.51 -7.79 -17.49
CA GLY A 8 -1.45 -7.41 -18.53
C GLY A 8 -2.74 -6.81 -17.95
N LYS A 9 -3.87 -7.46 -18.23
CA LYS A 9 -5.20 -6.95 -17.85
C LYS A 9 -5.52 -7.09 -16.37
N THR A 10 -4.80 -7.94 -15.63
CA THR A 10 -5.05 -8.17 -14.19
C THR A 10 -4.48 -7.07 -13.30
N VAL A 11 -3.63 -6.21 -13.85
CA VAL A 11 -3.01 -5.06 -13.19
C VAL A 11 -3.31 -3.77 -13.94
N THR A 12 -3.15 -2.64 -13.28
CA THR A 12 -3.23 -1.30 -13.87
C THR A 12 -1.85 -0.80 -14.29
N ILE A 13 -1.85 0.32 -15.02
CA ILE A 13 -0.62 1.03 -15.39
C ILE A 13 0.15 1.48 -14.15
N GLN A 14 -0.56 1.95 -13.12
CA GLN A 14 0.05 2.40 -11.87
C GLN A 14 0.74 1.25 -11.12
N ASP A 15 0.08 0.10 -10.97
CA ASP A 15 0.74 -1.07 -10.34
C ASP A 15 1.99 -1.47 -11.12
N SER A 16 1.91 -1.42 -12.45
CA SER A 16 3.03 -1.79 -13.33
C SER A 16 4.21 -0.83 -13.19
N LEU A 17 3.94 0.48 -13.08
CA LEU A 17 4.94 1.51 -12.89
C LEU A 17 5.57 1.40 -11.49
N SER A 18 4.76 1.26 -10.44
CA SER A 18 5.25 1.06 -9.08
C SER A 18 6.11 -0.20 -8.98
N ALA A 19 5.67 -1.31 -9.58
CA ALA A 19 6.44 -2.55 -9.61
C ALA A 19 7.76 -2.40 -10.36
N TYR A 20 7.77 -1.65 -11.47
CA TYR A 20 9.00 -1.37 -12.21
C TYR A 20 10.00 -0.60 -11.35
N LEU A 21 9.56 0.46 -10.67
CA LEU A 21 10.42 1.26 -9.80
C LEU A 21 11.01 0.40 -8.66
N ILE A 22 10.18 -0.42 -8.02
CA ILE A 22 10.61 -1.34 -6.96
C ILE A 22 11.65 -2.34 -7.49
N LEU A 23 11.36 -2.97 -8.63
CA LEU A 23 12.27 -3.91 -9.26
C LEU A 23 13.60 -3.26 -9.62
N THR A 24 13.58 -2.06 -10.21
CA THR A 24 14.78 -1.30 -10.55
C THR A 24 15.59 -0.96 -9.30
N LEU A 25 14.97 -0.48 -8.23
CA LEU A 25 15.64 -0.18 -6.97
C LEU A 25 16.28 -1.44 -6.36
N ASN A 26 15.54 -2.55 -6.30
CA ASN A 26 16.06 -3.82 -5.81
C ASN A 26 17.22 -4.35 -6.66
N THR A 27 17.14 -4.20 -7.98
CA THR A 27 18.14 -4.73 -8.92
C THR A 27 19.42 -3.89 -8.96
N HIS A 28 19.31 -2.57 -8.83
CA HIS A 28 20.42 -1.66 -9.09
C HIS A 28 20.92 -0.89 -7.87
N CYS A 29 20.06 -0.64 -6.88
CA CYS A 29 20.42 0.12 -5.67
C CYS A 29 20.63 -0.79 -4.46
N TYR A 30 19.81 -1.83 -4.30
CA TYR A 30 19.81 -2.68 -3.10
C TYR A 30 20.30 -4.11 -3.34
N ARG A 31 20.89 -4.38 -4.51
CA ARG A 31 21.30 -5.74 -4.93
C ARG A 31 22.16 -6.49 -3.90
N ASN A 32 23.03 -5.76 -3.20
CA ASN A 32 24.00 -6.34 -2.26
C ASN A 32 23.64 -6.05 -0.79
N ASP A 33 22.51 -5.40 -0.53
CA ASP A 33 22.05 -5.08 0.83
C ASP A 33 20.66 -5.65 1.06
N GLU A 34 20.64 -6.91 1.52
CA GLU A 34 19.42 -7.62 1.91
C GLU A 34 18.60 -6.88 2.97
N ARG A 35 19.24 -6.06 3.82
CA ARG A 35 18.56 -5.27 4.86
C ARG A 35 17.85 -4.05 4.30
N GLN A 36 18.15 -3.63 3.07
CA GLN A 36 17.50 -2.51 2.40
C GLN A 36 16.61 -2.95 1.23
N CYS A 37 16.75 -4.18 0.77
CA CYS A 37 15.97 -4.70 -0.36
C CYS A 37 14.47 -4.65 -0.06
N ILE A 38 13.69 -4.02 -0.92
CA ILE A 38 12.26 -3.76 -0.71
C ILE A 38 11.49 -5.07 -0.83
N GLN A 39 10.72 -5.40 0.21
CA GLN A 39 9.95 -6.64 0.31
C GLN A 39 8.44 -6.42 0.28
N ARG A 40 7.95 -5.20 0.55
CA ARG A 40 6.51 -4.91 0.60
C ARG A 40 6.23 -3.46 0.25
N ALA A 41 4.98 -3.17 -0.13
CA ALA A 41 4.52 -1.84 -0.47
C ALA A 41 3.51 -1.35 0.59
N ASN A 42 3.75 -0.15 1.12
CA ASN A 42 2.79 0.57 1.93
C ASN A 42 2.04 1.57 1.05
N THR A 43 0.78 1.26 0.76
CA THR A 43 0.00 2.00 -0.23
C THR A 43 -0.92 3.02 0.44
N VAL A 44 -0.79 4.28 0.06
CA VAL A 44 -1.74 5.34 0.43
C VAL A 44 -2.95 5.24 -0.49
N VAL A 45 -4.12 4.93 0.07
CA VAL A 45 -5.35 4.66 -0.67
C VAL A 45 -6.38 5.74 -0.35
N ASN A 46 -6.94 6.37 -1.39
CA ASN A 46 -8.15 7.18 -1.27
C ASN A 46 -9.38 6.28 -1.12
N PHE A 47 -10.14 6.47 -0.04
CA PHE A 47 -11.32 5.66 0.26
C PHE A 47 -12.66 6.40 0.05
N ARG A 48 -12.64 7.60 -0.53
CA ARG A 48 -13.88 8.29 -0.93
C ARG A 48 -14.66 7.43 -1.92
N GLY A 49 -15.97 7.32 -1.71
CA GLY A 49 -16.85 6.56 -2.60
C GLY A 49 -16.73 5.03 -2.48
N VAL A 50 -15.83 4.51 -1.64
CA VAL A 50 -15.84 3.07 -1.28
C VAL A 50 -17.08 2.76 -0.44
N SER A 51 -17.40 3.63 0.52
CA SER A 51 -18.69 3.65 1.19
C SER A 51 -19.09 5.09 1.51
N ASN A 52 -20.24 5.51 0.98
CA ASN A 52 -20.77 6.85 1.24
C ASN A 52 -21.11 7.10 2.72
N SER A 53 -21.33 6.03 3.51
CA SER A 53 -21.52 6.15 4.96
C SER A 53 -20.23 6.41 5.72
N ILE A 54 -19.07 6.14 5.11
CA ILE A 54 -17.74 6.36 5.70
C ILE A 54 -17.15 7.68 5.19
N ALA A 55 -17.06 7.81 3.87
CA ALA A 55 -16.60 9.01 3.20
C ALA A 55 -17.32 9.17 1.85
N SER A 56 -18.15 10.20 1.78
CA SER A 56 -18.82 10.57 0.53
C SER A 56 -17.80 11.03 -0.52
N VAL A 57 -18.16 10.91 -1.79
CA VAL A 57 -17.30 11.35 -2.91
C VAL A 57 -16.95 12.84 -2.82
N GLY A 58 -17.87 13.67 -2.31
CA GLY A 58 -17.69 15.12 -2.15
C GLY A 58 -16.99 15.56 -0.86
N GLN A 59 -16.52 14.63 -0.02
CA GLN A 59 -15.88 14.99 1.26
C GLN A 59 -14.57 15.76 1.02
N VAL A 60 -14.50 16.98 1.56
CA VAL A 60 -13.35 17.89 1.42
C VAL A 60 -12.20 17.60 2.40
N SER A 61 -12.47 16.91 3.51
CA SER A 61 -11.43 16.48 4.45
C SER A 61 -10.64 15.29 3.91
N ASN A 62 -9.47 15.01 4.51
CA ASN A 62 -8.66 13.85 4.14
C ASN A 62 -9.44 12.54 4.32
N ALA A 63 -9.48 11.76 3.25
CA ALA A 63 -10.07 10.42 3.22
C ALA A 63 -9.07 9.46 2.56
N ILE A 64 -7.90 9.39 3.18
CA ILE A 64 -6.82 8.49 2.80
C ILE A 64 -6.44 7.59 3.98
N PHE A 65 -5.98 6.39 3.68
CA PHE A 65 -5.36 5.52 4.67
C PHE A 65 -4.20 4.73 4.07
N MET A 66 -3.33 4.20 4.93
CA MET A 66 -2.16 3.43 4.52
C MET A 66 -2.43 1.94 4.70
N MET A 67 -2.19 1.17 3.63
CA MET A 67 -2.35 -0.28 3.60
C MET A 67 -1.01 -0.92 3.27
N LEU A 68 -0.46 -1.64 4.25
CA LEU A 68 0.73 -2.46 4.04
C LEU A 68 0.35 -3.73 3.27
N SER A 69 1.05 -4.01 2.18
CA SER A 69 0.91 -5.26 1.45
C SER A 69 1.53 -6.43 2.22
N GLU A 70 1.19 -7.65 1.79
CA GLU A 70 2.02 -8.82 2.09
C GLU A 70 3.41 -8.67 1.46
N ASN A 71 4.35 -9.54 1.86
CA ASN A 71 5.64 -9.61 1.20
C ASN A 71 5.46 -10.01 -0.28
N PHE A 72 6.29 -9.46 -1.15
CA PHE A 72 6.37 -9.91 -2.54
C PHE A 72 6.82 -11.38 -2.56
N GLU A 73 6.06 -12.24 -3.23
CA GLU A 73 6.39 -13.67 -3.40
C GLU A 73 7.76 -13.84 -4.08
N ASP A 74 7.98 -13.05 -5.13
CA ASP A 74 9.26 -12.84 -5.78
C ASP A 74 9.50 -11.33 -5.98
N ARG A 75 10.50 -10.79 -5.27
CA ARG A 75 10.91 -9.37 -5.33
C ARG A 75 11.76 -9.01 -6.54
N SER A 76 12.17 -10.00 -7.32
CA SER A 76 12.89 -9.85 -8.60
C SER A 76 11.98 -10.02 -9.81
N SER A 77 10.70 -10.33 -9.59
CA SER A 77 9.69 -10.46 -10.64
C SER A 77 8.75 -9.26 -10.66
N LEU A 78 8.75 -8.56 -11.80
CA LEU A 78 7.84 -7.43 -12.06
C LEU A 78 6.38 -7.81 -11.82
N GLY A 79 5.97 -9.00 -12.29
CA GLY A 79 4.59 -9.48 -12.18
C GLY A 79 4.19 -9.80 -10.75
N SER A 80 5.10 -10.40 -9.97
CA SER A 80 4.87 -10.69 -8.54
C SER A 80 4.65 -9.41 -7.73
N ILE A 81 5.53 -8.40 -7.92
CA ILE A 81 5.40 -7.11 -7.23
C ILE A 81 4.08 -6.43 -7.62
N ALA A 82 3.77 -6.33 -8.92
CA ALA A 82 2.56 -5.67 -9.40
C ALA A 82 1.28 -6.34 -8.91
N LYS A 83 1.23 -7.68 -8.91
CA LYS A 83 0.10 -8.46 -8.41
C LYS A 83 -0.12 -8.24 -6.92
N THR A 84 0.95 -8.25 -6.13
CA THR A 84 0.89 -8.03 -4.67
C THR A 84 0.33 -6.64 -4.34
N ILE A 85 0.80 -5.60 -5.04
CA ILE A 85 0.27 -4.23 -4.91
C ILE A 85 -1.22 -4.18 -5.26
N ARG A 86 -1.60 -4.77 -6.41
CA ARG A 86 -3.00 -4.81 -6.87
C ARG A 86 -3.91 -5.53 -5.88
N GLN A 87 -3.47 -6.64 -5.29
CA GLN A 87 -4.23 -7.37 -4.27
C GLN A 87 -4.45 -6.51 -3.03
N SER A 88 -3.41 -5.82 -2.55
CA SER A 88 -3.51 -4.88 -1.41
C SER A 88 -4.53 -3.77 -1.67
N ILE A 89 -4.46 -3.12 -2.85
CA ILE A 89 -5.40 -2.06 -3.26
C ILE A 89 -6.82 -2.59 -3.45
N THR A 90 -6.98 -3.82 -3.95
CA THR A 90 -8.31 -4.39 -4.13
C THR A 90 -8.96 -4.69 -2.79
N LYS A 91 -8.19 -5.24 -1.85
CA LYS A 91 -8.63 -5.50 -0.47
C LYS A 91 -8.98 -4.21 0.27
N SER A 92 -8.20 -3.15 0.08
CA SER A 92 -8.45 -1.84 0.71
C SER A 92 -9.75 -1.17 0.23
N ARG A 93 -10.28 -1.60 -0.93
CA ARG A 93 -11.55 -1.13 -1.51
C ARG A 93 -12.75 -2.01 -1.14
N ASP A 94 -12.57 -3.04 -0.32
CA ASP A 94 -13.70 -3.77 0.28
C ASP A 94 -14.29 -2.93 1.43
N PRO A 95 -15.60 -2.60 1.40
CA PRO A 95 -16.22 -1.78 2.45
C PRO A 95 -16.14 -2.39 3.85
N LYS A 96 -16.28 -3.72 3.98
CA LYS A 96 -16.21 -4.40 5.29
C LYS A 96 -14.79 -4.35 5.84
N PHE A 97 -13.81 -4.58 4.98
CA PHE A 97 -12.40 -4.43 5.36
C PHE A 97 -12.11 -3.00 5.81
N LEU A 98 -12.53 -2.00 5.03
CA LEU A 98 -12.31 -0.59 5.30
C LEU A 98 -12.92 -0.15 6.64
N VAL A 99 -14.18 -0.51 6.92
CA VAL A 99 -14.84 -0.19 8.20
C VAL A 99 -14.02 -0.74 9.36
N THR A 100 -13.63 -2.01 9.27
CA THR A 100 -12.88 -2.70 10.32
C THR A 100 -11.51 -2.05 10.54
N TRP A 101 -10.82 -1.71 9.46
CA TRP A 101 -9.52 -1.04 9.52
C TRP A 101 -9.63 0.34 10.15
N LEU A 102 -10.59 1.17 9.72
CA LEU A 102 -10.78 2.53 10.26
C LEU A 102 -11.20 2.52 11.73
N ALA A 103 -12.08 1.60 12.13
CA ALA A 103 -12.47 1.43 13.52
C ALA A 103 -11.25 1.08 14.40
N THR A 104 -10.40 0.18 13.91
CA THR A 104 -9.16 -0.24 14.59
C THR A 104 -8.18 0.92 14.70
N ALA A 105 -7.92 1.63 13.60
CA ALA A 105 -7.02 2.78 13.57
C ALA A 105 -7.50 3.90 14.50
N ASN A 106 -8.80 4.24 14.48
CA ASN A 106 -9.38 5.23 15.37
C ASN A 106 -9.26 4.82 16.85
N GLY A 107 -9.49 3.53 17.17
CA GLY A 107 -9.29 3.01 18.52
C GLY A 107 -7.85 3.14 19.00
N LEU A 108 -6.89 2.76 18.14
CA LEU A 108 -5.46 2.87 18.45
C LEU A 108 -5.02 4.33 18.63
N MET A 109 -5.47 5.23 17.76
CA MET A 109 -5.14 6.66 17.85
C MET A 109 -5.70 7.28 19.13
N ARG A 110 -6.95 6.96 19.52
CA ARG A 110 -7.52 7.42 20.79
C ARG A 110 -6.71 6.93 21.99
N LYS A 111 -6.27 5.67 21.97
CA LYS A 111 -5.42 5.11 23.03
C LYS A 111 -4.08 5.84 23.12
N ILE A 112 -3.41 6.07 22.00
CA ILE A 112 -2.13 6.80 21.95
C ILE A 112 -2.27 8.20 22.52
N VAL A 113 -3.32 8.94 22.12
CA VAL A 113 -3.60 10.28 22.62
C VAL A 113 -3.89 10.25 24.13
N HIS A 114 -4.70 9.30 24.59
CA HIS A 114 -5.02 9.15 26.01
C HIS A 114 -3.79 8.85 26.86
N GLU A 115 -2.86 8.05 26.34
CA GLU A 115 -1.58 7.71 27.00
C GLU A 115 -0.51 8.82 26.84
N ASN A 116 -0.84 9.95 26.21
CA ASN A 116 0.09 11.04 25.87
C ASN A 116 1.37 10.55 25.15
N ARG A 117 1.20 9.56 24.29
CA ARG A 117 2.30 8.97 23.50
C ARG A 117 2.41 9.67 22.16
N THR A 118 3.64 9.80 21.67
CA THR A 118 3.89 10.22 20.29
C THR A 118 3.73 9.01 19.37
N VAL A 119 3.09 9.24 18.21
CA VAL A 119 3.04 8.19 17.18
C VAL A 119 4.41 8.08 16.53
N ASN A 120 5.06 6.93 16.68
CA ASN A 120 6.20 6.59 15.85
C ASN A 120 5.68 5.99 14.55
N TRP A 121 5.56 6.80 13.51
CA TRP A 121 5.23 6.37 12.15
C TRP A 121 6.44 5.76 11.42
N GLY A 122 7.44 5.27 12.16
CA GLY A 122 8.65 4.70 11.61
C GLY A 122 8.33 3.68 10.52
N GLN A 123 9.01 3.83 9.39
CA GLN A 123 8.86 2.92 8.28
C GLN A 123 9.25 1.52 8.73
N PHE A 124 8.45 0.51 8.37
CA PHE A 124 8.89 -0.86 8.54
C PHE A 124 10.17 -1.06 7.71
N PRO A 125 11.16 -1.82 8.23
CA PRO A 125 12.30 -2.19 7.40
C PRO A 125 11.82 -2.81 6.09
N ASN A 126 12.52 -2.51 4.99
CA ASN A 126 12.24 -3.10 3.68
C ASN A 126 10.88 -2.74 3.06
N GLU A 127 10.25 -1.64 3.46
CA GLU A 127 9.03 -1.14 2.81
C GLU A 127 9.29 0.05 1.89
N ILE A 128 8.39 0.24 0.93
CA ILE A 128 8.31 1.47 0.13
C ILE A 128 6.90 2.05 0.21
N ILE A 129 6.78 3.36 0.28
CA ILE A 129 5.49 4.05 0.27
C ILE A 129 5.13 4.43 -1.17
N ILE A 130 3.92 4.07 -1.60
CA ILE A 130 3.38 4.41 -2.92
C ILE A 130 1.96 4.96 -2.79
N ASN A 131 1.53 5.79 -3.75
CA ASN A 131 0.14 6.27 -3.82
C ASN A 131 -0.72 5.32 -4.68
N SER A 132 -2.04 5.29 -4.43
CA SER A 132 -3.08 4.58 -5.21
C SER A 132 -4.34 5.41 -5.42
#